data_AF-A0A6N9VG45-F1
#
_entry.id   AF-A0A6N9VG45-F1
#
_cell.length_a   1.000
_cell.length_b   1.000
_cell.length_c   1.000
_cell.angle_alpha   90.00
_cell.angle_beta   90.00
_cell.angle_gamma   90.00
#
_symmetry.space_group_name_H-M   'P 1'
#
loop_
_entity.id
_entity.type
_entity.pdbx_description
1 polymer ?
#
loop_
_entity_poly.entity_id
_entity_poly.type
_entity_poly.pdbx_seq_one_letter_code
_entity_poly.pdbx_strand_id
1 'polypeptide(L)'
;MGRGTLRIYLGAAPGVGKTYAMLSEAHRRVERGTDCVVALVEHHDRPRTEVMLHGLEQVPRTEITYRSAVYTEMDVDAVLERAPAVVLVDELAHTNVPGSRNAKRWQDVEELLKAGIDVISTVNIQHLESLGDVVESITGVRQQETVPDEVVRRADQIELVDMSPQALRRRMAHGNIYQPDKLDAALSNYFRPGNLTALRELALLWTADRVDEYLQQYRGEHNIRTTWQARERIVVGLTGGPEGRTLIRRASR
;
A
#
# COMPACT_ATOMS: atom_id res chain seq x y z
N MET A 1 27.02 2.42 -4.52
CA MET A 1 26.13 1.64 -3.64
C MET A 1 24.92 1.21 -4.46
N GLY A 2 24.39 0.02 -4.23
CA GLY A 2 23.18 -0.45 -4.92
C GLY A 2 21.95 0.32 -4.44
N ARG A 3 20.89 0.29 -5.25
CA ARG A 3 19.57 0.76 -4.81
C ARG A 3 19.07 -0.16 -3.69
N GLY A 4 18.43 0.41 -2.67
CA GLY A 4 17.76 -0.33 -1.60
C GLY A 4 16.53 -1.08 -2.13
N THR A 5 16.00 -1.96 -1.29
CA THR A 5 14.84 -2.81 -1.62
C THR A 5 13.54 -2.25 -1.03
N LEU A 6 12.44 -2.46 -1.75
CA LEU A 6 11.11 -2.04 -1.34
C LEU A 6 10.25 -3.26 -0.99
N ARG A 7 9.80 -3.32 0.27
CA ARG A 7 8.76 -4.26 0.71
C ARG A 7 7.45 -3.53 0.95
N ILE A 8 6.36 -4.04 0.39
CA ILE A 8 5.03 -3.46 0.52
C ILE A 8 4.08 -4.45 1.20
N TYR A 9 3.41 -4.00 2.26
CA TYR A 9 2.21 -4.64 2.78
C TYR A 9 0.99 -4.06 2.05
N LEU A 10 0.40 -4.87 1.16
CA LEU A 10 -0.79 -4.52 0.39
C LEU A 10 -2.04 -4.99 1.14
N GLY A 11 -3.09 -4.18 1.21
CA GLY A 11 -4.35 -4.60 1.82
C GLY A 11 -5.58 -4.19 1.02
N ALA A 12 -6.67 -4.93 1.20
CA ALA A 12 -7.93 -4.67 0.52
C ALA A 12 -8.63 -3.39 1.02
N ALA A 13 -8.46 -3.04 2.29
CA ALA A 13 -9.15 -1.92 2.92
C ALA A 13 -8.39 -1.39 4.15
N PRO A 14 -8.67 -0.16 4.61
CA PRO A 14 -8.21 0.33 5.90
C PRO A 14 -8.63 -0.63 7.04
N GLY A 15 -7.73 -0.83 8.01
CA GLY A 15 -8.01 -1.64 9.20
C GLY A 15 -7.75 -3.15 9.09
N VAL A 16 -7.35 -3.67 7.91
CA VAL A 16 -6.97 -5.10 7.78
C VAL A 16 -5.73 -5.48 8.59
N GLY A 17 -4.88 -4.50 8.95
CA GLY A 17 -3.72 -4.70 9.82
C GLY A 17 -2.35 -4.45 9.17
N LYS A 18 -2.28 -3.76 8.03
CA LYS A 18 -1.01 -3.51 7.31
C LYS A 18 0.07 -2.88 8.18
N THR A 19 -0.24 -1.78 8.87
CA THR A 19 0.68 -1.10 9.78
C THR A 19 1.15 -2.02 10.91
N TYR A 20 0.26 -2.86 11.45
CA TYR A 20 0.63 -3.83 12.47
C TYR A 20 1.59 -4.91 11.93
N ALA A 21 1.35 -5.40 10.71
CA ALA A 21 2.25 -6.35 10.04
C ALA A 21 3.63 -5.73 9.76
N MET A 22 3.66 -4.47 9.28
CA MET A 22 4.89 -3.70 9.08
C MET A 22 5.69 -3.51 10.37
N LEU A 23 5.04 -3.09 11.47
CA LEU A 23 5.69 -2.95 12.77
C LEU A 23 6.17 -4.28 13.33
N SER A 24 5.38 -5.35 13.16
CA SER A 24 5.79 -6.70 13.58
C SER A 24 7.05 -7.17 12.85
N GLU A 25 7.17 -6.87 11.54
CA GLU A 25 8.38 -7.12 10.78
C GLU A 25 9.57 -6.30 11.28
N ALA A 26 9.34 -5.02 11.62
CA ALA A 26 10.39 -4.15 12.16
C ALA A 26 10.97 -4.72 13.47
N HIS A 27 10.12 -5.14 14.40
CA HIS A 27 10.53 -5.82 15.63
C HIS A 27 11.39 -7.05 15.35
N ARG A 28 10.95 -7.94 14.46
CA ARG A 28 11.73 -9.13 14.07
C ARG A 28 13.11 -8.78 13.52
N ARG A 29 13.24 -7.67 12.78
CA ARG A 29 14.52 -7.21 12.21
C ARG A 29 15.42 -6.62 13.29
N VAL A 30 14.88 -5.79 14.18
CA VAL A 30 15.60 -5.21 15.33
C VAL A 30 16.09 -6.29 16.28
N GLU A 31 15.25 -7.29 16.60
CA GLU A 31 15.62 -8.46 17.43
C GLU A 31 16.80 -9.25 16.84
N ARG A 32 16.98 -9.21 15.52
CA ARG A 32 18.11 -9.83 14.80
C ARG A 32 19.31 -8.90 14.63
N GLY A 33 19.28 -7.69 15.19
CA GLY A 33 20.35 -6.70 15.11
C GLY A 33 20.37 -5.88 13.83
N THR A 34 19.27 -5.81 13.07
CA THR A 34 19.17 -4.93 11.90
C THR A 34 18.93 -3.49 12.36
N ASP A 35 19.67 -2.53 11.79
CA ASP A 35 19.44 -1.10 12.02
C ASP A 35 18.14 -0.64 11.32
N CYS A 36 17.07 -0.49 12.11
CA CYS A 36 15.74 -0.15 11.63
C CYS A 36 15.22 1.11 12.34
N VAL A 37 14.67 2.06 11.57
CA VAL A 37 14.04 3.26 12.11
C VAL A 37 12.63 3.45 11.56
N VAL A 38 11.75 4.05 12.36
CA VAL A 38 10.42 4.48 11.93
C VAL A 38 10.51 5.93 11.47
N ALA A 39 10.37 6.18 10.17
CA ALA A 39 10.30 7.54 9.65
C ALA A 39 8.88 8.09 9.67
N LEU A 40 7.90 7.22 9.38
CA LEU A 40 6.50 7.60 9.47
C LEU A 40 5.59 6.40 9.69
N VAL A 41 4.76 6.48 10.74
CA VAL A 41 3.66 5.54 11.00
C VAL A 41 2.41 6.32 11.40
N GLU A 42 1.32 6.08 10.69
CA GLU A 42 0.00 6.60 11.05
C GLU A 42 -0.70 5.64 12.01
N HIS A 43 -0.72 5.98 13.29
CA HIS A 43 -1.38 5.17 14.32
C HIS A 43 -2.89 5.43 14.38
N HIS A 44 -3.41 6.53 13.82
CA HIS A 44 -4.84 6.91 13.81
C HIS A 44 -5.54 6.71 15.18
N ASP A 45 -4.90 7.17 16.26
CA ASP A 45 -5.35 7.01 17.65
C ASP A 45 -5.62 5.55 18.07
N ARG A 46 -4.93 4.58 17.47
CA ARG A 46 -5.06 3.15 17.79
C ARG A 46 -4.05 2.78 18.89
N PRO A 47 -4.49 2.51 20.13
CA PRO A 47 -3.57 2.28 21.25
C PRO A 47 -2.64 1.07 21.02
N ARG A 48 -3.14 0.04 20.32
CA ARG A 48 -2.33 -1.15 20.00
C ARG A 48 -1.21 -0.86 18.99
N THR A 49 -1.39 0.09 18.09
CA THR A 49 -0.35 0.49 17.13
C THR A 49 0.70 1.36 17.83
N GLU A 50 0.25 2.26 18.72
CA GLU A 50 1.15 3.06 19.56
C GLU A 50 2.04 2.17 20.44
N VAL A 51 1.47 1.12 21.05
CA VAL A 51 2.26 0.15 21.83
C VAL A 51 3.33 -0.54 20.98
N MET A 52 3.04 -0.83 19.72
CA MET A 52 4.00 -1.47 18.79
C MET A 52 5.12 -0.52 18.35
N LEU A 53 4.98 0.80 18.55
CA LEU A 53 6.07 1.75 18.32
C LEU A 53 7.09 1.77 19.46
N HIS A 54 6.72 1.31 20.65
CA HIS A 54 7.69 1.19 21.76
C HIS A 54 8.80 0.21 21.41
N GLY A 55 10.04 0.62 21.68
CA GLY A 55 11.23 -0.17 21.39
C GLY A 55 11.77 -0.02 19.96
N LEU A 56 11.10 0.77 19.11
CA LEU A 56 11.62 1.15 17.79
C LEU A 56 12.14 2.61 17.83
N GLU A 57 13.30 2.85 17.24
CA GLU A 57 13.82 4.21 17.01
C GLU A 57 12.88 4.94 16.05
N GLN A 58 12.58 6.22 16.33
CA GLN A 58 11.67 7.03 15.50
C GLN A 58 12.38 8.32 15.08
N VAL A 59 12.30 8.67 13.80
CA VAL A 59 12.76 9.98 13.30
C VAL A 59 11.66 11.02 13.60
N PRO A 60 12.00 12.17 14.21
CA PRO A 60 11.04 13.26 14.40
C PRO A 60 10.42 13.70 13.07
N ARG A 61 9.11 13.95 13.06
CA ARG A 61 8.40 14.48 11.90
C ARG A 61 8.71 15.97 11.71
N THR A 62 8.73 16.43 10.46
CA THR A 62 8.82 17.86 10.15
C THR A 62 7.45 18.51 10.24
N GLU A 63 7.36 19.69 10.84
CA GLU A 63 6.14 20.52 10.82
C GLU A 63 6.10 21.42 9.58
N ILE A 64 4.96 21.43 8.90
CA ILE A 64 4.72 22.25 7.71
C ILE A 64 3.46 23.08 7.92
N THR A 65 3.57 24.40 7.78
CA THR A 65 2.43 25.31 7.85
C THR A 65 1.81 25.50 6.48
N TYR A 66 0.53 25.14 6.34
CA TYR A 66 -0.24 25.33 5.12
C TYR A 66 -1.63 25.88 5.44
N ARG A 67 -2.03 26.98 4.78
CA ARG A 67 -3.33 27.65 4.98
C ARG A 67 -3.68 27.90 6.47
N SER A 68 -2.70 28.35 7.25
CA SER A 68 -2.83 28.65 8.68
C SER A 68 -3.07 27.43 9.60
N ALA A 69 -2.91 26.21 9.08
CA ALA A 69 -2.87 24.98 9.87
C ALA A 69 -1.46 24.38 9.83
N VAL A 70 -1.05 23.75 10.94
CA VAL A 70 0.21 23.01 11.05
C VAL A 70 -0.08 21.54 10.78
N TYR A 71 0.68 20.97 9.84
CA TYR A 71 0.67 19.55 9.50
C TYR A 71 2.03 18.95 9.82
N THR A 72 2.09 17.62 9.95
CA THR A 72 3.36 16.90 10.11
C THR A 72 3.59 15.99 8.92
N GLU A 73 4.84 15.90 8.47
CA GLU A 73 5.27 15.00 7.39
C GLU A 73 6.56 14.26 7.77
N MET A 74 6.88 13.23 6.99
CA MET A 74 8.16 12.54 7.10
C MET A 74 9.32 13.47 6.80
N ASP A 75 10.33 13.50 7.68
CA ASP A 75 11.57 14.24 7.45
C ASP A 75 12.55 13.39 6.62
N VAL A 76 12.50 13.55 5.29
CA VAL A 76 13.35 12.78 4.36
C VAL A 76 14.83 13.07 4.61
N ASP A 77 15.20 14.33 4.88
CA ASP A 77 16.59 14.73 5.07
C ASP A 77 17.17 14.13 6.35
N ALA A 78 16.40 14.12 7.45
CA ALA A 78 16.82 13.48 8.69
C ALA A 78 17.00 11.96 8.54
N VAL A 79 16.15 11.29 7.74
CA VAL A 79 16.31 9.85 7.46
C VAL A 79 17.57 9.61 6.63
N LEU A 80 17.81 10.42 5.60
CA LEU A 80 19.00 10.32 4.76
C LEU A 80 20.29 10.58 5.55
N GLU A 81 20.28 11.56 6.46
CA GLU A 81 21.41 11.85 7.35
C GLU A 81 21.65 10.72 8.35
N ARG A 82 20.57 10.13 8.92
CA ARG A 82 20.66 8.98 9.82
C ARG A 82 21.13 7.70 9.12
N ALA A 83 20.90 7.59 7.81
CA ALA A 83 21.32 6.48 6.95
C ALA A 83 21.10 5.07 7.55
N PRO A 84 19.87 4.73 8.00
CA PRO A 84 19.56 3.42 8.54
C PRO A 84 19.67 2.33 7.48
N ALA A 85 19.82 1.06 7.88
CA ALA A 85 19.73 -0.05 6.94
C ALA A 85 18.29 -0.22 6.41
N VAL A 86 17.30 -0.03 7.28
CA VAL A 86 15.87 -0.19 6.96
C VAL A 86 15.06 0.96 7.55
N VAL A 87 14.09 1.47 6.79
CA VAL A 87 13.14 2.49 7.26
C VAL A 87 11.69 2.08 7.04
N LEU A 88 10.83 2.36 8.03
CA LEU A 88 9.38 2.18 7.91
C LEU A 88 8.70 3.47 7.46
N VAL A 89 7.90 3.39 6.40
CA VAL A 89 7.16 4.52 5.82
C VAL A 89 5.73 4.09 5.50
N ASP A 90 4.76 4.45 6.35
CA ASP A 90 3.36 4.10 6.13
C ASP A 90 2.68 4.96 5.05
N GLU A 91 1.57 4.46 4.51
CA GLU A 91 0.69 5.11 3.52
C GLU A 91 1.41 5.60 2.25
N LEU A 92 1.94 4.66 1.46
CA LEU A 92 2.70 4.93 0.23
C LEU A 92 1.99 5.87 -0.77
N ALA A 93 0.66 5.83 -0.80
CA ALA A 93 -0.17 6.61 -1.71
C ALA A 93 -0.46 8.05 -1.25
N HIS A 94 -0.01 8.43 -0.05
CA HIS A 94 -0.27 9.75 0.53
C HIS A 94 0.18 10.89 -0.38
N THR A 95 -0.57 11.99 -0.35
CA THR A 95 -0.21 13.25 -1.00
C THR A 95 0.40 14.18 0.03
N ASN A 96 1.69 14.45 -0.12
CA ASN A 96 2.41 15.26 0.85
C ASN A 96 1.83 16.69 0.90
N VAL A 97 1.88 17.29 2.09
CA VAL A 97 1.40 18.66 2.31
C VAL A 97 2.15 19.64 1.38
N PRO A 98 1.47 20.60 0.72
CA PRO A 98 2.14 21.59 -0.11
C PRO A 98 3.22 22.36 0.67
N GLY A 99 4.42 22.44 0.09
CA GLY A 99 5.63 22.93 0.77
C GLY A 99 6.60 21.81 1.16
N SER A 100 6.18 20.54 1.07
CA SER A 100 7.05 19.38 1.19
C SER A 100 8.04 19.28 0.01
N ARG A 101 9.14 18.55 0.23
CA ARG A 101 10.18 18.26 -0.78
C ARG A 101 9.59 17.65 -2.05
N ASN A 102 8.77 16.61 -1.89
CA ASN A 102 8.07 15.94 -2.98
C ASN A 102 6.56 16.07 -2.83
N ALA A 103 5.82 15.89 -3.93
CA ALA A 103 4.37 15.96 -3.94
C ALA A 103 3.71 14.68 -3.44
N LYS A 104 4.37 13.52 -3.56
CA LYS A 104 3.83 12.21 -3.21
C LYS A 104 4.81 11.43 -2.34
N ARG A 105 4.30 10.73 -1.34
CA ARG A 105 5.14 9.93 -0.43
C ARG A 105 5.94 8.84 -1.11
N TRP A 106 5.40 8.25 -2.17
CA TRP A 106 6.16 7.28 -2.97
C TRP A 106 7.41 7.88 -3.62
N GLN A 107 7.45 9.20 -3.89
CA GLN A 107 8.64 9.88 -4.39
C GLN A 107 9.70 10.02 -3.29
N ASP A 108 9.29 10.28 -2.04
CA ASP A 108 10.20 10.26 -0.90
C ASP A 108 10.82 8.87 -0.72
N VAL A 109 9.98 7.82 -0.78
CA VAL A 109 10.43 6.42 -0.75
C VAL A 109 11.43 6.13 -1.87
N GLU A 110 11.19 6.64 -3.09
CA GLU A 110 12.13 6.49 -4.20
C GLU A 110 13.49 7.16 -3.93
N GLU A 111 13.54 8.27 -3.21
CA GLU A 111 14.80 8.91 -2.80
C GLU A 111 15.56 8.06 -1.78
N LEU A 112 14.87 7.54 -0.77
CA LEU A 112 15.45 6.65 0.25
C LEU A 112 16.03 5.38 -0.39
N LEU A 113 15.28 4.77 -1.32
CA LEU A 113 15.75 3.60 -2.07
C LEU A 113 16.99 3.94 -2.93
N LYS A 114 17.03 5.11 -3.57
CA LYS A 114 18.21 5.55 -4.35
C LYS A 114 19.44 5.78 -3.48
N ALA A 115 19.26 6.15 -2.21
CA ALA A 115 20.33 6.27 -1.23
C ALA A 115 20.84 4.91 -0.72
N GLY A 116 20.20 3.80 -1.11
CA GLY A 116 20.57 2.45 -0.67
C GLY A 116 19.90 2.00 0.63
N ILE A 117 18.89 2.74 1.11
CA ILE A 117 18.13 2.42 2.31
C ILE A 117 16.97 1.49 1.92
N ASP A 118 16.80 0.36 2.60
CA ASP A 118 15.64 -0.50 2.40
C ASP A 118 14.39 0.14 2.99
N VAL A 119 13.26 0.08 2.28
CA VAL A 119 11.99 0.67 2.74
C VAL A 119 10.95 -0.42 2.93
N ILE A 120 10.27 -0.41 4.08
CA ILE A 120 9.04 -1.17 4.31
C ILE A 120 7.87 -0.19 4.37
N SER A 121 6.87 -0.42 3.52
CA SER A 121 5.73 0.48 3.37
C SER A 121 4.40 -0.26 3.35
N THR A 122 3.29 0.49 3.41
CA THR A 122 1.94 -0.06 3.27
C THR A 122 1.10 0.71 2.27
N VAL A 123 0.19 0.00 1.60
CA VAL A 123 -0.75 0.60 0.65
C VAL A 123 -2.04 -0.20 0.61
N ASN A 124 -3.17 0.47 0.38
CA ASN A 124 -4.42 -0.23 0.06
C ASN A 124 -4.63 -0.31 -1.45
N ILE A 125 -5.25 -1.39 -1.91
CA ILE A 125 -5.56 -1.64 -3.33
C ILE A 125 -6.36 -0.48 -3.97
N GLN A 126 -7.18 0.20 -3.18
CA GLN A 126 -8.00 1.32 -3.63
C GLN A 126 -7.21 2.51 -4.20
N HIS A 127 -5.93 2.63 -3.83
CA HIS A 127 -5.09 3.76 -4.22
C HIS A 127 -4.32 3.51 -5.52
N LEU A 128 -4.39 2.32 -6.10
CA LEU A 128 -3.75 2.06 -7.39
C LEU A 128 -4.50 2.82 -8.49
N GLU A 129 -3.76 3.60 -9.27
CA GLU A 129 -4.32 4.44 -10.33
C GLU A 129 -5.16 3.65 -11.32
N SER A 130 -4.72 2.46 -11.73
CA SER A 130 -5.44 1.61 -12.68
C SER A 130 -6.80 1.11 -12.18
N LEU A 131 -7.00 1.11 -10.86
CA LEU A 131 -8.19 0.56 -10.21
C LEU A 131 -9.19 1.63 -9.79
N GLY A 132 -8.87 2.93 -9.97
CA GLY A 132 -9.68 4.05 -9.50
C GLY A 132 -11.15 3.98 -9.94
N ASP A 133 -11.41 3.78 -11.24
CA ASP A 133 -12.78 3.72 -11.78
C ASP A 133 -13.57 2.53 -11.19
N VAL A 134 -12.91 1.38 -11.02
CA VAL A 134 -13.55 0.17 -10.48
C VAL A 134 -13.86 0.37 -8.99
N VAL A 135 -12.91 0.92 -8.25
CA VAL A 135 -13.06 1.24 -6.82
C VAL A 135 -14.18 2.27 -6.61
N GLU A 136 -14.25 3.31 -7.44
CA GLU A 136 -15.34 4.29 -7.39
C GLU A 136 -16.69 3.63 -7.68
N SER A 137 -16.78 2.72 -8.65
CA SER A 137 -18.02 1.99 -8.94
C SER A 137 -18.48 1.08 -7.78
N ILE A 138 -17.54 0.54 -6.99
CA ILE A 138 -17.81 -0.32 -5.84
C ILE A 138 -18.20 0.51 -4.62
N THR A 139 -17.44 1.57 -4.33
CA THR A 139 -17.51 2.31 -3.07
C THR A 139 -18.39 3.56 -3.15
N GLY A 140 -18.65 4.06 -4.37
CA GLY A 140 -19.27 5.36 -4.62
C GLY A 140 -18.37 6.55 -4.32
N VAL A 141 -17.09 6.33 -4.01
CA VAL A 141 -16.15 7.37 -3.60
C VAL A 141 -14.90 7.33 -4.48
N ARG A 142 -14.63 8.45 -5.14
CA ARG A 142 -13.39 8.65 -5.90
C ARG A 142 -12.22 8.90 -4.96
N GLN A 143 -11.17 8.10 -5.10
CA GLN A 143 -9.94 8.28 -4.33
C GLN A 143 -9.15 9.47 -4.89
N GLN A 144 -8.77 10.40 -4.02
CA GLN A 144 -7.94 11.56 -4.38
C GLN A 144 -6.45 11.23 -4.29
N GLU A 145 -6.10 10.36 -3.35
CA GLU A 145 -4.73 9.92 -3.15
C GLU A 145 -4.49 8.63 -3.92
N THR A 146 -3.61 8.72 -4.92
CA THR A 146 -3.27 7.60 -5.78
C THR A 146 -1.76 7.36 -5.82
N VAL A 147 -1.40 6.15 -6.21
CA VAL A 147 -0.03 5.73 -6.54
C VAL A 147 -0.04 5.01 -7.88
N PRO A 148 0.92 5.30 -8.78
CA PRO A 148 1.05 4.58 -10.03
C PRO A 148 1.30 3.09 -9.78
N ASP A 149 0.58 2.22 -10.49
CA ASP A 149 0.72 0.77 -10.36
C ASP A 149 2.17 0.30 -10.47
N GLU A 150 2.94 0.92 -11.37
CA GLU A 150 4.33 0.54 -11.62
C GLU A 150 5.22 0.75 -10.40
N VAL A 151 4.97 1.77 -9.57
CA VAL A 151 5.71 1.99 -8.32
C VAL A 151 5.51 0.79 -7.38
N VAL A 152 4.27 0.31 -7.26
CA VAL A 152 3.94 -0.83 -6.40
C VAL A 152 4.45 -2.13 -7.02
N ARG A 153 4.32 -2.32 -8.34
CA ARG A 153 4.80 -3.52 -9.04
C ARG A 153 6.33 -3.66 -9.00
N ARG A 154 7.08 -2.56 -9.01
CA ARG A 154 8.55 -2.56 -8.91
C ARG A 154 9.07 -2.93 -7.52
N ALA A 155 8.21 -3.06 -6.51
CA ALA A 155 8.62 -3.54 -5.20
C ALA A 155 9.23 -4.95 -5.30
N ASP A 156 10.34 -5.15 -4.60
CA ASP A 156 11.05 -6.43 -4.50
C ASP A 156 10.19 -7.49 -3.80
N GLN A 157 9.37 -7.05 -2.83
CA GLN A 157 8.45 -7.93 -2.12
C GLN A 157 7.10 -7.25 -1.92
N ILE A 158 6.02 -7.99 -2.20
CA ILE A 158 4.64 -7.58 -1.88
C ILE A 158 4.01 -8.69 -1.05
N GLU A 159 3.48 -8.33 0.11
CA GLU A 159 2.76 -9.23 1.00
C GLU A 159 1.31 -8.77 1.17
N LEU A 160 0.37 -9.63 0.80
CA LEU A 160 -1.05 -9.36 0.96
C LEU A 160 -1.46 -9.57 2.42
N VAL A 161 -1.91 -8.51 3.07
CA VAL A 161 -2.55 -8.54 4.39
C VAL A 161 -4.05 -8.68 4.20
N ASP A 162 -4.53 -9.91 4.36
CA ASP A 162 -5.93 -10.27 4.13
C ASP A 162 -6.73 -10.42 5.43
N MET A 163 -8.01 -10.04 5.38
CA MET A 163 -8.98 -10.22 6.45
C MET A 163 -10.37 -10.37 5.86
N SER A 164 -11.17 -11.30 6.39
CA SER A 164 -12.56 -11.44 5.92
C SER A 164 -13.37 -10.17 6.21
N PRO A 165 -14.32 -9.81 5.33
CA PRO A 165 -15.21 -8.66 5.55
C PRO A 165 -15.89 -8.68 6.93
N GLN A 166 -16.32 -9.86 7.39
CA GLN A 166 -16.97 -10.02 8.69
C GLN A 166 -15.99 -9.81 9.86
N ALA A 167 -14.73 -10.22 9.72
CA ALA A 167 -13.71 -9.98 10.74
C ALA A 167 -13.35 -8.49 10.80
N LEU A 168 -13.20 -7.83 9.65
CA LEU A 168 -12.90 -6.40 9.59
C LEU A 168 -14.02 -5.57 10.21
N ARG A 169 -15.28 -5.85 9.87
CA ARG A 169 -16.44 -5.16 10.46
C ARG A 169 -16.55 -5.38 11.96
N ARG A 170 -16.30 -6.60 12.46
CA ARG A 170 -16.23 -6.87 13.90
C ARG A 170 -15.13 -6.05 14.58
N ARG A 171 -13.94 -6.00 13.98
CA ARG A 171 -12.82 -5.21 14.49
C ARG A 171 -13.15 -3.72 14.58
N MET A 172 -13.87 -3.19 13.59
CA MET A 172 -14.38 -1.81 13.60
C MET A 172 -15.42 -1.58 14.69
N ALA A 173 -16.40 -2.48 14.84
CA ALA A 173 -17.46 -2.38 15.84
C ALA A 173 -16.93 -2.39 17.28
N HIS A 174 -15.80 -3.05 17.52
CA HIS A 174 -15.12 -3.04 18.81
C HIS A 174 -14.21 -1.80 19.03
N GLY A 175 -14.37 -0.72 18.22
CA GLY A 175 -13.71 0.57 18.44
C GLY A 175 -12.24 0.65 18.02
N ASN A 176 -11.70 -0.34 17.31
CA ASN A 176 -10.26 -0.43 17.05
C ASN A 176 -9.78 0.30 15.78
N ILE A 177 -10.68 0.99 15.05
CA ILE A 177 -10.38 1.52 13.70
C ILE A 177 -10.92 2.95 13.48
N TYR A 178 -12.08 3.32 14.04
CA TYR A 178 -12.72 4.64 13.86
C TYR A 178 -13.25 5.20 15.19
N GLN A 179 -13.32 6.53 15.28
CA GLN A 179 -14.05 7.22 16.34
C GLN A 179 -15.55 6.89 16.26
N PRO A 180 -16.26 6.73 17.40
CA PRO A 180 -17.65 6.25 17.45
C PRO A 180 -18.60 7.04 16.55
N ASP A 181 -18.40 8.34 16.48
CA ASP A 181 -19.29 9.32 15.84
C ASP A 181 -19.38 9.17 14.32
N LYS A 182 -18.36 8.56 13.69
CA LYS A 182 -18.29 8.32 12.24
C LYS A 182 -18.43 6.83 11.88
N LEU A 183 -18.56 5.96 12.89
CA LEU A 183 -18.52 4.52 12.71
C LEU A 183 -19.73 4.02 11.92
N ASP A 184 -20.94 4.45 12.26
CA ASP A 184 -22.17 3.99 11.62
C ASP A 184 -22.26 4.42 10.15
N ALA A 185 -21.83 5.65 9.85
CA ALA A 185 -21.76 6.15 8.47
C ALA A 185 -20.71 5.41 7.65
N ALA A 186 -19.54 5.10 8.24
CA ALA A 186 -18.49 4.32 7.58
C ALA A 186 -18.96 2.87 7.32
N LEU A 187 -19.55 2.21 8.32
CA LEU A 187 -20.10 0.85 8.24
C LEU A 187 -21.25 0.73 7.24
N SER A 188 -22.06 1.78 7.13
CA SER A 188 -23.22 1.84 6.24
C SER A 188 -22.87 2.30 4.83
N ASN A 189 -21.64 2.71 4.53
CA ASN A 189 -21.21 3.13 3.20
C ASN A 189 -20.01 2.32 2.72
N TYR A 190 -18.79 2.80 2.97
CA TYR A 190 -17.56 2.16 2.48
C TYR A 190 -17.40 0.72 2.98
N PHE A 191 -17.69 0.45 4.26
CA PHE A 191 -17.46 -0.84 4.91
C PHE A 191 -18.66 -1.80 4.85
N ARG A 192 -19.51 -1.68 3.81
CA ARG A 192 -20.53 -2.69 3.50
C ARG A 192 -19.86 -4.03 3.16
N PRO A 193 -20.43 -5.18 3.55
CA PRO A 193 -19.89 -6.49 3.21
C PRO A 193 -19.63 -6.69 1.72
N GLY A 194 -20.53 -6.20 0.85
CA GLY A 194 -20.37 -6.26 -0.60
C GLY A 194 -19.12 -5.52 -1.07
N ASN A 195 -18.95 -4.26 -0.65
CA ASN A 195 -17.79 -3.45 -1.01
C ASN A 195 -16.48 -4.08 -0.54
N LEU A 196 -16.43 -4.53 0.71
CA LEU A 196 -15.25 -5.19 1.27
C LEU A 196 -14.92 -6.50 0.56
N THR A 197 -15.94 -7.26 0.14
CA THR A 197 -15.74 -8.50 -0.64
C THR A 197 -15.15 -8.19 -2.00
N ALA A 198 -15.69 -7.18 -2.70
CA ALA A 198 -15.20 -6.78 -4.02
C ALA A 198 -13.77 -6.20 -3.95
N LEU A 199 -13.46 -5.36 -2.96
CA LEU A 199 -12.10 -4.86 -2.75
C LEU A 199 -11.10 -5.97 -2.40
N ARG A 200 -11.53 -6.97 -1.63
CA ARG A 200 -10.72 -8.15 -1.31
C ARG A 200 -10.45 -8.99 -2.55
N GLU A 201 -11.46 -9.21 -3.38
CA GLU A 201 -11.29 -9.88 -4.68
C GLU A 201 -10.32 -9.12 -5.59
N LEU A 202 -10.45 -7.79 -5.69
CA LEU A 202 -9.50 -6.96 -6.45
C LEU A 202 -8.07 -7.10 -5.93
N ALA A 203 -7.87 -7.09 -4.61
CA ALA A 203 -6.53 -7.25 -4.03
C ALA A 203 -5.93 -8.63 -4.32
N LEU A 204 -6.74 -9.69 -4.25
CA LEU A 204 -6.32 -11.06 -4.56
C LEU A 204 -5.96 -11.22 -6.03
N LEU A 205 -6.81 -10.74 -6.94
CA LEU A 205 -6.57 -10.80 -8.38
C LEU A 205 -5.31 -10.03 -8.76
N TRP A 206 -5.17 -8.79 -8.28
CA TRP A 206 -4.02 -7.96 -8.56
C TRP A 206 -2.71 -8.60 -8.05
N THR A 207 -2.74 -9.19 -6.86
CA THR A 207 -1.58 -9.89 -6.29
C THR A 207 -1.23 -11.13 -7.12
N ALA A 208 -2.23 -11.89 -7.58
CA ALA A 208 -2.03 -13.03 -8.45
C ALA A 208 -1.40 -12.61 -9.79
N ASP A 209 -1.87 -11.51 -10.40
CA ASP A 209 -1.31 -10.97 -11.63
C ASP A 209 0.18 -10.60 -11.46
N ARG A 210 0.56 -10.02 -10.33
CA ARG A 210 1.96 -9.69 -10.03
C ARG A 210 2.85 -10.92 -9.81
N VAL A 211 2.30 -12.00 -9.25
CA VAL A 211 3.00 -13.29 -9.13
C VAL A 211 3.21 -13.91 -10.51
N ASP A 212 2.21 -13.83 -11.40
CA ASP A 212 2.31 -14.31 -12.78
C ASP A 212 3.41 -13.56 -13.55
N GLU A 213 3.48 -12.23 -13.44
CA GLU A 213 4.56 -11.41 -14.04
C GLU A 213 5.94 -11.87 -13.58
N TYR A 214 6.12 -12.11 -12.28
CA TYR A 214 7.39 -12.60 -11.74
C TYR A 214 7.75 -13.99 -12.27
N LEU A 215 6.78 -14.89 -12.33
CA LEU A 215 7.00 -16.23 -12.90
C LEU A 215 7.36 -16.16 -14.39
N GLN A 216 6.74 -15.27 -15.16
CA GLN A 216 7.09 -15.07 -16.57
C GLN A 216 8.52 -14.56 -16.72
N GLN A 217 8.93 -13.57 -15.92
CA GLN A 217 10.29 -13.04 -15.92
C GLN A 217 11.30 -14.13 -15.54
N TYR A 218 11.08 -14.83 -14.43
CA TYR A 218 11.93 -15.93 -13.98
C TYR A 218 12.08 -17.03 -15.04
N ARG A 219 10.98 -17.40 -15.72
CA ARG A 219 11.02 -18.39 -16.80
C ARG A 219 11.79 -17.91 -18.02
N GLY A 220 11.70 -16.63 -18.36
CA GLY A 220 12.48 -16.00 -19.41
C GLY A 220 13.98 -16.03 -19.10
N GLU A 221 14.35 -15.63 -17.89
CA GLU A 221 15.75 -15.61 -17.42
C GLU A 221 16.35 -17.02 -17.33
N HIS A 222 15.55 -18.02 -16.91
CA HIS A 222 15.99 -19.41 -16.75
C HIS A 222 15.65 -20.34 -17.92
N ASN A 223 15.17 -19.82 -19.06
CA ASN A 223 14.82 -20.60 -20.26
C ASN A 223 13.85 -21.78 -20.01
N ILE A 224 12.91 -21.65 -19.07
CA ILE A 224 12.00 -22.74 -18.66
C ILE A 224 10.80 -22.82 -19.62
N ARG A 225 10.82 -23.80 -20.52
CA ARG A 225 9.81 -23.99 -21.59
C ARG A 225 8.50 -24.62 -21.14
N THR A 226 8.47 -25.32 -20.00
CA THR A 226 7.29 -26.05 -19.52
C THR A 226 6.30 -25.11 -18.84
N THR A 227 5.08 -25.01 -19.36
CA THR A 227 4.01 -24.18 -18.78
C THR A 227 3.39 -24.86 -17.57
N TRP A 228 3.42 -24.18 -16.42
CA TRP A 228 2.54 -24.53 -15.31
C TRP A 228 1.15 -24.02 -15.68
N GLN A 229 0.20 -24.94 -15.89
CA GLN A 229 -1.18 -24.61 -16.24
C GLN A 229 -1.89 -24.04 -15.00
N ALA A 230 -1.73 -22.74 -14.75
CA ALA A 230 -2.43 -22.06 -13.66
C ALA A 230 -3.54 -21.10 -14.12
N ARG A 231 -3.66 -20.76 -15.42
CA ARG A 231 -4.72 -19.86 -15.92
C ARG A 231 -5.28 -20.17 -17.31
N GLU A 232 -6.57 -19.85 -17.44
CA GLU A 232 -7.32 -19.70 -18.70
C GLU A 232 -6.90 -18.41 -19.43
N ARG A 233 -6.90 -18.43 -20.76
CA ARG A 233 -6.58 -17.26 -21.62
C ARG A 233 -7.86 -16.71 -22.21
N ILE A 234 -8.11 -15.41 -22.06
CA ILE A 234 -9.26 -14.72 -22.66
C ILE A 234 -8.80 -13.99 -23.92
N VAL A 235 -9.42 -14.31 -25.06
CA VAL A 235 -9.20 -13.61 -26.33
C VAL A 235 -10.43 -12.75 -26.61
N VAL A 236 -10.24 -11.45 -26.84
CA VAL A 236 -11.34 -10.53 -27.13
C VAL A 236 -11.27 -10.07 -28.59
N GLY A 237 -12.29 -10.42 -29.36
CA GLY A 237 -12.49 -9.90 -30.71
C GLY A 237 -13.04 -8.48 -30.68
N LEU A 238 -12.41 -7.56 -31.41
CA LEU A 238 -12.85 -6.17 -31.54
C LEU A 238 -13.45 -5.95 -32.92
N THR A 239 -14.66 -5.40 -32.97
CA THR A 239 -15.36 -5.07 -34.22
C THR A 239 -15.01 -3.67 -34.75
N GLY A 240 -14.18 -2.90 -34.02
CA GLY A 240 -13.79 -1.52 -34.39
C GLY A 240 -14.75 -0.42 -33.89
N GLY A 241 -15.78 -0.78 -33.13
CA GLY A 241 -16.74 0.16 -32.55
C GLY A 241 -16.22 0.95 -31.33
N PRO A 242 -16.97 1.97 -30.87
CA PRO A 242 -16.59 2.81 -29.73
C PRO A 242 -16.45 2.03 -28.41
N GLU A 243 -17.09 0.87 -28.25
CA GLU A 243 -16.89 0.02 -27.06
C GLU A 243 -15.51 -0.66 -27.01
N GLY A 244 -14.77 -0.67 -28.13
CA GLY A 244 -13.49 -1.38 -28.24
C GLY A 244 -12.44 -0.89 -27.24
N ARG A 245 -12.45 0.41 -26.90
CA ARG A 245 -11.56 0.97 -25.86
C ARG A 245 -11.88 0.46 -24.46
N THR A 246 -13.14 0.16 -24.17
CA THR A 246 -13.56 -0.40 -22.87
C THR A 246 -13.22 -1.89 -22.81
N LEU A 247 -13.42 -2.60 -23.91
CA LEU A 247 -13.07 -4.01 -24.04
C LEU A 247 -11.55 -4.25 -23.96
N ILE A 248 -10.74 -3.44 -24.64
CA ILE A 248 -9.26 -3.49 -24.53
C ILE A 248 -8.84 -3.27 -23.07
N ARG A 249 -9.35 -2.22 -22.42
CA ARG A 249 -9.02 -1.93 -21.01
C ARG A 249 -9.41 -3.04 -20.04
N ARG A 250 -10.44 -3.82 -20.36
CA ARG A 250 -10.84 -4.98 -19.55
C ARG A 250 -10.04 -6.25 -19.89
N ALA A 251 -9.64 -6.40 -21.15
CA ALA A 251 -8.97 -7.58 -21.69
C ALA A 251 -7.44 -7.55 -21.54
N SER A 252 -6.83 -6.38 -21.39
CA SER A 252 -5.39 -6.24 -21.13
C SER A 252 -5.01 -6.55 -19.67
N ARG A 253 -5.86 -7.27 -18.94
CA ARG A 253 -5.62 -7.75 -17.58
C ARG A 253 -4.89 -9.08 -17.62
#